data_AF-A0A9Q1QUY4-F1
#
_entry.id   AF-A0A9Q1QUY4-F1
#
_cell.length_a   1.000
_cell.length_b   1.000
_cell.length_c   1.000
_cell.angle_alpha   90.00
_cell.angle_beta   90.00
_cell.angle_gamma   90.00
#
_symmetry.space_group_name_H-M   'P 1'
#
loop_
_entity.id
_entity.type
_entity.pdbx_description
1 polymer ?
#
loop_
_entity_poly.entity_id
_entity_poly.type
_entity_poly.pdbx_seq_one_letter_code
_entity_poly.pdbx_strand_id
1 'polypeptide(L)'
;MAVRPIHHHELAFIFGVLGNIVSFAVYLAPLPTFWRVYKKKSTEGFQSIPYTVALFSAMLLLYYAFVKNDNATMIITINSVGCLIEGFYLTMYMIYAPKNARRKVISTKSVEFMPFWLSFCLTLCAAMWFFYGFLIRDFYIALPNILGFTFGITQMILYIIYKDSKKTKNQDDNGAKEADIKLEGLVTDTKLGTIEKIGQNNATNFEEQNNPQVIEVIVEEIMVHEARNPSQNRFVTY
;
A
#
# COMPACT_ATOMS: atom_id res chain seq x y z
N MET A 1 36.76 -62.08 -8.00
CA MET A 1 35.48 -61.38 -8.28
C MET A 1 35.76 -59.89 -8.18
N ALA A 2 35.95 -59.21 -9.32
CA ALA A 2 36.27 -57.79 -9.34
C ALA A 2 34.98 -56.97 -9.14
N VAL A 3 34.88 -56.27 -8.02
CA VAL A 3 33.83 -55.26 -7.81
C VAL A 3 34.16 -54.11 -8.75
N ARG A 4 33.44 -54.02 -9.88
CA ARG A 4 33.59 -52.91 -10.83
C ARG A 4 33.12 -51.61 -10.16
N PRO A 5 33.84 -50.48 -10.29
CA PRO A 5 33.42 -49.20 -9.74
C PRO A 5 32.32 -48.59 -10.63
N ILE A 6 31.05 -48.96 -10.42
CA ILE A 6 29.90 -48.49 -11.21
C ILE A 6 28.98 -47.57 -10.38
N HIS A 7 29.47 -46.79 -9.42
CA HIS A 7 28.56 -46.37 -8.33
C HIS A 7 28.18 -44.88 -8.30
N HIS A 8 29.04 -43.93 -8.65
CA HIS A 8 28.68 -42.52 -8.38
C HIS A 8 27.82 -41.86 -9.47
N HIS A 9 28.08 -42.12 -10.76
CA HIS A 9 27.37 -41.45 -11.86
C HIS A 9 25.96 -42.03 -12.10
N GLU A 10 25.80 -43.36 -11.95
CA GLU A 10 24.49 -44.02 -12.05
C GLU A 10 23.58 -43.67 -10.87
N LEU A 11 24.12 -43.65 -9.64
CA LEU A 11 23.36 -43.19 -8.48
C LEU A 11 22.95 -41.72 -8.62
N ALA A 12 23.85 -40.83 -9.07
CA ALA A 12 23.53 -39.42 -9.31
C ALA A 12 22.39 -39.25 -10.34
N PHE A 13 22.38 -40.07 -11.39
CA PHE A 13 21.30 -40.09 -12.38
C PHE A 13 19.96 -40.55 -11.75
N ILE A 14 19.96 -41.68 -11.01
CA ILE A 14 18.76 -42.23 -10.36
C ILE A 14 18.19 -41.22 -9.35
N PHE A 15 19.03 -40.66 -8.48
CA PHE A 15 18.60 -39.65 -7.51
C PHE A 15 18.16 -38.36 -8.18
N GLY A 16 18.77 -37.97 -9.31
CA GLY A 16 18.34 -36.82 -10.09
C GLY A 16 16.94 -37.00 -10.69
N VAL A 17 16.62 -38.18 -11.23
CA VAL A 17 15.28 -38.51 -11.74
C VAL A 17 14.26 -38.57 -10.60
N LEU A 18 14.57 -39.25 -9.49
CA LEU A 18 13.69 -39.30 -8.32
C LEU A 18 13.43 -37.90 -7.75
N GLY A 19 14.47 -37.06 -7.66
CA GLY A 19 14.38 -35.68 -7.23
C GLY A 19 13.45 -34.86 -8.13
N ASN A 20 13.56 -35.02 -9.46
CA ASN A 20 12.66 -34.37 -10.42
C ASN A 20 11.18 -34.76 -10.20
N ILE A 21 10.90 -36.05 -9.99
CA ILE A 21 9.54 -36.55 -9.75
C ILE A 21 8.96 -35.94 -8.47
N VAL A 22 9.73 -35.96 -7.38
CA VAL A 22 9.30 -35.40 -6.09
C VAL A 22 9.11 -33.89 -6.20
N SER A 23 10.05 -33.17 -6.80
CA SER A 23 9.94 -31.71 -7.01
C SER A 23 8.72 -31.34 -7.85
N PHE A 24 8.37 -32.13 -8.86
CA PHE A 24 7.14 -31.91 -9.63
C PHE A 24 5.90 -32.06 -8.76
N ALA A 25 5.83 -33.10 -7.92
CA ALA A 25 4.74 -33.27 -6.97
C ALA A 25 4.65 -32.11 -5.97
N VAL A 26 5.79 -31.59 -5.50
CA VAL A 26 5.85 -30.42 -4.60
C VAL A 26 5.33 -29.15 -5.28
N TYR A 27 5.68 -28.91 -6.56
CA TYR A 27 5.12 -27.79 -7.32
C TYR A 27 3.60 -27.89 -7.53
N LEU A 28 3.04 -29.10 -7.53
CA LEU A 28 1.60 -29.32 -7.61
C LEU A 28 0.90 -29.24 -6.24
N ALA A 29 1.62 -29.28 -5.13
CA ALA A 29 1.05 -29.24 -3.78
C ALA A 29 0.12 -28.01 -3.52
N PRO A 30 0.37 -26.81 -4.08
CA PRO A 30 -0.52 -25.67 -3.93
C PRO A 30 -1.80 -25.73 -4.80
N LEU A 31 -1.94 -26.70 -5.71
CA LEU A 31 -3.12 -26.80 -6.61
C LEU A 31 -4.46 -26.80 -5.87
N PRO A 32 -4.66 -27.56 -4.77
CA PRO A 32 -5.94 -27.53 -4.05
C PRO A 32 -6.27 -26.15 -3.51
N THR A 33 -5.25 -25.41 -3.05
CA THR A 33 -5.38 -24.02 -2.60
C THR A 33 -5.79 -23.11 -3.75
N PHE A 34 -5.14 -23.20 -4.91
CA PHE A 34 -5.49 -22.39 -6.08
C PHE A 34 -6.84 -22.74 -6.69
N TRP A 35 -7.26 -24.01 -6.62
CA TRP A 35 -8.60 -24.41 -7.02
C TRP A 35 -9.67 -23.77 -6.14
N ARG A 36 -9.40 -23.65 -4.83
CA ARG A 36 -10.25 -22.92 -3.89
C ARG A 36 -10.29 -21.42 -4.22
N VAL A 37 -9.14 -20.81 -4.51
CA VAL A 37 -9.05 -19.40 -4.97
C VAL A 37 -9.87 -19.19 -6.25
N TYR A 38 -9.78 -20.12 -7.21
CA TYR A 38 -10.54 -20.05 -8.47
C TYR A 38 -12.05 -20.13 -8.25
N LYS A 39 -12.52 -21.03 -7.36
CA LYS A 39 -13.95 -21.18 -7.04
C LYS A 39 -14.49 -19.99 -6.25
N LYS A 40 -13.73 -19.51 -5.27
CA LYS A 40 -14.13 -18.40 -4.39
C LYS A 40 -13.90 -17.01 -5.00
N LYS A 41 -13.20 -16.92 -6.13
CA LYS A 41 -12.82 -15.68 -6.83
C LYS A 41 -12.14 -14.65 -5.91
N SER A 42 -11.45 -15.15 -4.87
CA SER A 42 -10.80 -14.37 -3.83
C SER A 42 -9.65 -15.19 -3.24
N THR A 43 -8.54 -14.54 -2.90
CA THR A 43 -7.40 -15.23 -2.28
C THR A 43 -7.58 -15.51 -0.79
N GLU A 44 -8.75 -15.20 -0.19
CA GLU A 44 -9.12 -15.54 1.21
C GLU A 44 -8.05 -15.25 2.29
N GLY A 45 -7.08 -14.35 2.03
CA GLY A 45 -5.98 -14.02 2.94
C GLY A 45 -4.68 -14.84 2.74
N PHE A 46 -4.66 -15.81 1.81
CA PHE A 46 -3.43 -16.50 1.39
C PHE A 46 -2.39 -15.47 0.93
N GLN A 47 -1.12 -15.72 1.26
CA GLN A 47 -0.02 -14.83 0.92
C GLN A 47 0.66 -15.27 -0.38
N SER A 48 1.09 -14.32 -1.21
CA SER A 48 1.85 -14.64 -2.44
C SER A 48 3.36 -14.81 -2.23
N ILE A 49 3.85 -14.41 -1.05
CA ILE A 49 5.27 -14.48 -0.65
C ILE A 49 5.92 -15.84 -0.93
N PRO A 50 5.35 -17.00 -0.55
CA PRO A 50 5.99 -18.29 -0.80
C PRO A 50 6.22 -18.56 -2.29
N TYR A 51 5.29 -18.16 -3.17
CA TYR A 51 5.41 -18.35 -4.62
C TYR A 51 6.47 -17.43 -5.24
N THR A 52 6.55 -16.19 -4.77
CA THR A 52 7.61 -15.26 -5.22
C THR A 52 9.00 -15.75 -4.82
N VAL A 53 9.16 -16.24 -3.58
CA VAL A 53 10.43 -16.77 -3.07
C VAL A 53 10.83 -18.05 -3.81
N ALA A 54 9.86 -18.95 -4.06
CA ALA A 54 10.08 -20.17 -4.83
C ALA A 54 10.51 -19.88 -6.27
N LEU A 55 9.85 -18.91 -6.93
CA LEU A 55 10.23 -18.46 -8.28
C LEU A 55 11.66 -17.91 -8.29
N PHE A 56 12.01 -17.03 -7.34
CA PHE A 56 13.36 -16.47 -7.25
C PHE A 56 14.42 -17.55 -7.00
N SER A 57 14.14 -18.51 -6.11
CA SER A 57 15.02 -19.64 -5.85
C SER A 57 15.24 -20.51 -7.09
N ALA A 58 14.18 -20.80 -7.85
CA ALA A 58 14.27 -21.57 -9.09
C ALA A 58 15.13 -20.84 -10.14
N MET A 59 15.02 -19.52 -10.23
CA MET A 59 15.86 -18.72 -11.13
C MET A 59 17.34 -18.73 -10.73
N LEU A 60 17.65 -18.68 -9.43
CA LEU A 60 19.03 -18.81 -8.95
C LEU A 60 19.62 -20.19 -9.24
N LEU A 61 18.82 -21.26 -9.13
CA LEU A 61 19.23 -22.62 -9.47
C LEU A 61 19.45 -22.80 -10.97
N LEU A 62 18.64 -22.16 -11.82
CA LEU A 62 18.87 -22.09 -13.27
C LEU A 62 20.17 -21.35 -13.59
N TYR A 63 20.44 -20.23 -12.92
CA TYR A 63 21.69 -19.50 -13.07
C TYR A 63 22.91 -20.34 -12.65
N TYR A 64 22.82 -21.03 -11.50
CA TYR A 64 23.87 -21.95 -11.06
C TYR A 64 24.12 -23.07 -12.08
N ALA A 65 23.06 -23.67 -12.62
CA ALA A 65 23.16 -24.72 -13.64
C ALA A 65 23.83 -24.21 -14.93
N PHE A 66 23.58 -22.95 -15.30
CA PHE A 66 24.22 -22.30 -16.44
C PHE A 66 25.73 -22.09 -16.22
N VAL A 67 26.13 -21.60 -15.04
CA VAL A 67 27.54 -21.37 -14.71
C VAL A 67 28.34 -22.69 -14.63
N LYS A 68 27.69 -23.77 -14.20
CA LYS A 68 28.34 -25.07 -13.97
C LYS A 68 28.81 -25.78 -15.24
N ASN A 69 28.25 -25.47 -16.42
CA ASN A 69 28.53 -26.03 -17.77
C ASN A 69 28.52 -27.58 -17.94
N ASP A 70 28.66 -28.37 -16.87
CA ASP A 70 28.70 -29.84 -16.91
C ASP A 70 27.39 -30.47 -16.40
N ASN A 71 26.81 -31.37 -17.20
CA ASN A 71 25.73 -32.32 -16.85
C ASN A 71 24.58 -31.77 -15.97
N ALA A 72 24.23 -30.49 -16.09
CA ALA A 72 23.23 -29.82 -15.26
C ALA A 72 21.79 -29.95 -15.80
N THR A 73 21.57 -30.78 -16.84
CA THR A 73 20.30 -30.91 -17.56
C THR A 73 19.11 -31.15 -16.64
N MET A 74 19.26 -32.01 -15.62
CA MET A 74 18.17 -32.32 -14.68
C MET A 74 17.79 -31.17 -13.73
N ILE A 75 18.76 -30.30 -13.41
CA ILE A 75 18.51 -29.10 -12.60
C ILE A 75 17.80 -28.07 -13.47
N ILE A 76 18.21 -27.95 -14.74
CA ILE A 76 17.58 -27.07 -15.71
C ILE A 76 16.11 -27.47 -15.92
N THR A 77 15.84 -28.74 -16.22
CA THR A 77 14.48 -29.22 -16.50
C THR A 77 13.51 -28.93 -15.35
N ILE A 78 13.86 -29.28 -14.12
CA ILE A 78 12.94 -29.14 -12.98
C ILE A 78 12.69 -27.68 -12.61
N ASN A 79 13.73 -26.84 -12.62
CA ASN A 79 13.60 -25.44 -12.24
C ASN A 79 12.94 -24.62 -13.35
N SER A 80 13.11 -24.99 -14.63
CA SER A 80 12.35 -24.39 -15.72
C SER A 80 10.85 -24.68 -15.59
N VAL A 81 10.47 -25.93 -15.31
CA VAL A 81 9.07 -26.29 -15.04
C VAL A 81 8.54 -25.59 -13.78
N GLY A 82 9.36 -25.52 -12.73
CA GLY A 82 9.05 -24.76 -11.52
C GLY A 82 8.75 -23.29 -11.78
N CYS A 83 9.59 -22.61 -12.57
CA CYS A 83 9.35 -21.22 -12.96
C CYS A 83 8.01 -21.01 -13.68
N LEU A 84 7.62 -21.95 -14.54
CA LEU A 84 6.33 -21.88 -15.25
C LEU A 84 5.15 -22.05 -14.29
N ILE A 85 5.21 -23.04 -13.39
CA ILE A 85 4.15 -23.33 -12.42
C ILE A 85 4.00 -22.19 -11.41
N GLU A 86 5.11 -21.71 -10.83
CA GLU A 86 5.10 -20.59 -9.88
C GLU A 86 4.65 -19.28 -10.55
N GLY A 87 5.05 -19.04 -11.81
CA GLY A 87 4.55 -17.93 -12.61
C GLY A 87 3.04 -17.99 -12.84
N PHE A 88 2.48 -19.18 -13.08
CA PHE A 88 1.04 -19.40 -13.19
C PHE A 88 0.32 -19.11 -11.87
N TYR A 89 0.84 -19.59 -10.74
CA TYR A 89 0.29 -19.33 -9.40
C TYR A 89 0.28 -17.84 -9.07
N LEU A 90 1.37 -17.12 -9.33
CA LEU A 90 1.44 -15.68 -9.14
C LEU A 90 0.44 -14.92 -10.03
N THR A 91 0.26 -15.37 -11.27
CA THR A 91 -0.72 -14.78 -12.19
C THR A 91 -2.16 -14.98 -11.70
N MET A 92 -2.52 -16.21 -11.30
CA MET A 92 -3.82 -16.52 -10.69
C MET A 92 -4.07 -15.69 -9.42
N TYR A 93 -3.05 -15.57 -8.58
CA TYR A 93 -3.13 -14.76 -7.36
C TYR A 93 -3.42 -13.29 -7.68
N MET A 94 -2.76 -12.72 -8.69
CA MET A 94 -2.98 -11.34 -9.12
C MET A 94 -4.41 -11.11 -9.64
N ILE A 95 -4.96 -12.05 -10.40
CA ILE A 95 -6.32 -11.94 -10.96
C ILE A 95 -7.38 -11.99 -9.85
N TYR A 96 -7.19 -12.86 -8.85
CA TYR A 96 -8.18 -13.11 -7.80
C TYR A 96 -7.87 -12.39 -6.47
N ALA A 97 -6.84 -11.55 -6.41
CA ALA A 97 -6.51 -10.79 -5.21
C ALA A 97 -7.70 -9.88 -4.78
N PRO A 98 -8.04 -9.79 -3.48
CA PRO A 98 -9.24 -9.12 -3.02
C PRO A 98 -9.18 -7.62 -3.29
N LYS A 99 -10.33 -7.03 -3.64
CA LYS A 99 -10.47 -5.58 -3.87
C LYS A 99 -10.01 -4.72 -2.68
N ASN A 100 -9.93 -5.25 -1.46
CA ASN A 100 -9.42 -4.57 -0.27
C ASN A 100 -7.88 -4.49 -0.21
N ALA A 101 -7.16 -5.49 -0.73
CA ALA A 101 -5.73 -5.36 -1.01
C ALA A 101 -5.52 -4.32 -2.12
N ARG A 102 -6.33 -4.35 -3.19
CA ARG A 102 -6.30 -3.32 -4.25
C ARG A 102 -6.69 -1.92 -3.77
N ARG A 103 -7.65 -1.78 -2.84
CA ARG A 103 -8.07 -0.49 -2.27
C ARG A 103 -7.08 0.02 -1.23
N LYS A 104 -6.43 -0.85 -0.44
CA LYS A 104 -5.30 -0.46 0.40
C LYS A 104 -4.11 -0.08 -0.48
N VAL A 105 -3.91 -0.69 -1.64
CA VAL A 105 -2.90 -0.32 -2.66
C VAL A 105 -3.21 1.02 -3.34
N ILE A 106 -4.47 1.33 -3.64
CA ILE A 106 -4.90 2.62 -4.20
C ILE A 106 -4.87 3.73 -3.13
N SER A 107 -5.34 3.44 -1.92
CA SER A 107 -5.37 4.38 -0.78
C SER A 107 -3.98 4.65 -0.21
N THR A 108 -3.08 3.67 -0.23
CA THR A 108 -1.67 3.91 0.13
C THR A 108 -0.85 4.38 -1.06
N LYS A 109 -1.39 4.49 -2.30
CA LYS A 109 -0.66 4.74 -3.57
C LYS A 109 0.63 3.91 -3.73
N SER A 110 0.77 2.76 -3.07
CA SER A 110 2.03 2.03 -3.04
C SER A 110 2.14 1.07 -4.20
N VAL A 111 3.20 1.26 -4.97
CA VAL A 111 3.67 0.38 -6.03
C VAL A 111 4.19 -0.96 -5.48
N GLU A 112 4.12 -1.17 -4.16
CA GLU A 112 4.64 -2.34 -3.42
C GLU A 112 4.07 -3.71 -3.83
N PHE A 113 2.95 -3.77 -4.57
CA PHE A 113 2.36 -5.06 -4.97
C PHE A 113 1.88 -5.15 -6.41
N MET A 114 2.29 -4.23 -7.30
CA MET A 114 2.54 -4.68 -8.67
C MET A 114 3.88 -5.39 -8.58
N PRO A 115 3.99 -6.68 -8.91
CA PRO A 115 5.08 -7.48 -8.40
C PRO A 115 6.31 -7.03 -9.17
N PHE A 116 7.05 -6.08 -8.63
CA PHE A 116 8.31 -5.62 -9.17
C PHE A 116 9.18 -6.84 -9.44
N TRP A 117 9.17 -7.79 -8.51
CA TRP A 117 9.80 -9.09 -8.67
C TRP A 117 9.22 -9.93 -9.81
N LEU A 118 7.92 -9.93 -10.06
CA LEU A 118 7.36 -10.61 -11.23
C LEU A 118 7.77 -9.91 -12.52
N SER A 119 7.62 -8.59 -12.66
CA SER A 119 8.06 -7.87 -13.87
C SER A 119 9.56 -8.02 -14.07
N PHE A 120 10.36 -7.96 -13.01
CA PHE A 120 11.80 -8.21 -13.03
C PHE A 120 12.14 -9.65 -13.44
N CYS A 121 11.50 -10.65 -12.83
CA CYS A 121 11.69 -12.07 -13.18
C CYS A 121 11.21 -12.37 -14.61
N LEU A 122 10.09 -11.78 -15.06
CA LEU A 122 9.61 -11.91 -16.43
C LEU A 122 10.56 -11.23 -17.42
N THR A 123 11.12 -10.09 -17.05
CA THR A 123 12.12 -9.37 -17.87
C THR A 123 13.40 -10.21 -18.00
N LEU A 124 13.89 -10.79 -16.91
CA LEU A 124 15.04 -11.70 -16.93
C LEU A 124 14.74 -12.97 -17.75
N CYS A 125 13.55 -13.54 -17.61
CA CYS A 125 13.12 -14.69 -18.39
C CYS A 125 13.08 -14.37 -19.90
N ALA A 126 12.44 -13.26 -20.28
CA ALA A 126 12.39 -12.78 -21.67
C ALA A 126 13.78 -12.46 -22.21
N ALA A 127 14.67 -11.88 -21.39
CA ALA A 127 16.06 -11.61 -21.77
C ALA A 127 16.83 -12.91 -22.05
N MET A 128 16.68 -13.94 -21.20
CA MET A 128 17.35 -15.23 -21.40
C MET A 128 16.90 -15.90 -22.70
N TRP A 129 15.61 -15.88 -23.02
CA TRP A 129 15.08 -16.42 -24.28
C TRP A 129 15.45 -15.59 -25.50
N PHE A 130 15.54 -14.27 -25.36
CA PHE A 130 16.06 -13.38 -26.40
C PHE A 130 17.52 -13.70 -26.74
N PHE A 131 18.40 -13.77 -25.73
CA PHE A 131 19.81 -14.10 -25.95
C PHE A 131 19.99 -15.51 -26.50
N TYR A 132 19.19 -16.47 -26.02
CA TYR A 132 19.16 -17.83 -26.56
C TYR A 132 18.83 -17.85 -28.07
N GLY A 133 17.74 -17.20 -28.49
CA GLY A 133 17.38 -17.08 -29.92
C GLY A 133 18.44 -16.35 -30.74
N PHE A 134 19.07 -15.31 -30.17
CA PHE A 134 20.14 -14.56 -30.80
C PHE A 134 21.40 -15.41 -31.03
N LEU A 135 21.85 -16.16 -30.02
CA LEU A 135 23.04 -17.03 -30.09
C LEU A 135 22.89 -18.18 -31.11
N ILE A 136 21.67 -18.69 -31.27
CA ILE A 136 21.37 -19.80 -32.18
C ILE A 136 20.98 -19.29 -33.59
N ARG A 137 20.94 -17.96 -33.78
CA ARG A 137 20.47 -17.28 -35.02
C ARG A 137 19.05 -17.67 -35.41
N ASP A 138 18.23 -18.05 -34.43
CA ASP A 138 16.82 -18.35 -34.63
C ASP A 138 15.96 -17.13 -34.27
N PHE A 139 15.65 -16.35 -35.31
CA PHE A 139 14.88 -15.12 -35.19
C PHE A 139 13.42 -15.36 -34.81
N TYR A 140 12.86 -16.56 -35.02
CA TYR A 140 11.48 -16.88 -34.62
C TYR A 140 11.34 -16.97 -33.10
N ILE A 141 12.40 -17.37 -32.41
CA ILE A 141 12.45 -17.42 -30.94
C ILE A 141 12.81 -16.03 -30.38
N ALA A 142 13.73 -15.30 -31.02
CA ALA A 142 14.18 -13.99 -30.54
C ALA A 142 13.09 -12.90 -30.67
N LEU A 143 12.39 -12.83 -31.81
CA LEU A 143 11.43 -11.76 -32.13
C LEU A 143 10.29 -11.56 -31.10
N PRO A 144 9.53 -12.59 -30.68
CA PRO A 144 8.45 -12.39 -29.71
C PRO A 144 8.98 -12.00 -28.31
N ASN A 145 10.20 -12.40 -27.97
CA ASN A 145 10.81 -12.10 -26.66
C ASN A 145 11.33 -10.66 -26.55
N ILE A 146 11.59 -9.96 -27.68
CA ILE A 146 11.91 -8.51 -27.69
C ILE A 146 10.74 -7.70 -27.13
N LEU A 147 9.50 -8.06 -27.49
CA LEU A 147 8.30 -7.40 -26.98
C LEU A 147 8.14 -7.63 -25.47
N GLY A 148 8.39 -8.86 -24.99
CA GLY A 148 8.37 -9.17 -23.55
C GLY A 148 9.42 -8.39 -22.76
N PHE A 149 10.63 -8.26 -23.30
CA PHE A 149 11.71 -7.49 -22.69
C PHE A 149 11.43 -5.99 -22.63
N THR A 150 10.93 -5.41 -23.73
CA THR A 150 10.59 -3.98 -23.80
C THR A 150 9.44 -3.63 -22.85
N PHE A 151 8.36 -4.41 -22.83
CA PHE A 151 7.28 -4.21 -21.86
C PHE A 151 7.76 -4.35 -20.40
N GLY A 152 8.64 -5.31 -20.13
CA GLY A 152 9.23 -5.52 -18.80
C GLY A 152 10.03 -4.32 -18.29
N ILE A 153 10.91 -3.76 -19.14
CA ILE A 153 11.69 -2.56 -18.82
C ILE A 153 10.78 -1.34 -18.64
N THR A 154 9.81 -1.14 -19.53
CA THR A 154 8.86 -0.03 -19.39
C THR A 154 8.12 -0.08 -18.05
N GLN A 155 7.74 -1.28 -17.57
CA GLN A 155 7.11 -1.44 -16.27
C GLN A 155 8.07 -1.14 -15.09
N MET A 156 9.34 -1.49 -15.18
CA MET A 156 10.35 -1.12 -14.16
C MET A 156 10.59 0.40 -14.10
N ILE A 157 10.66 1.07 -15.24
CA ILE A 157 10.88 2.52 -15.30
C ILE A 157 9.67 3.26 -14.73
N LEU A 158 8.46 2.84 -15.13
CA LEU A 158 7.22 3.43 -14.62
C LEU A 158 7.08 3.26 -13.10
N TYR A 159 7.52 2.12 -12.57
CA TYR A 159 7.58 1.89 -11.12
C TYR A 159 8.49 2.91 -10.41
N ILE A 160 9.70 3.16 -10.94
CA ILE A 160 10.65 4.10 -10.33
C ILE A 160 10.07 5.52 -10.31
N ILE A 161 9.53 5.97 -11.44
CA ILE A 161 8.92 7.31 -11.58
C ILE A 161 7.72 7.48 -10.63
N TYR A 162 6.87 6.46 -10.53
CA TYR A 162 5.67 6.52 -9.71
C TYR A 162 5.98 6.38 -8.20
N LYS A 163 7.00 5.60 -7.83
CA LYS A 163 7.48 5.47 -6.44
C LYS A 163 8.00 6.80 -5.91
N ASP A 164 8.76 7.54 -6.71
CA ASP A 164 9.33 8.83 -6.29
C ASP A 164 8.26 9.94 -6.25
N SER A 165 7.36 10.00 -7.24
CA SER A 165 6.25 10.98 -7.24
C SER A 165 5.32 10.84 -6.04
N LYS A 166 5.20 9.62 -5.51
CA LYS A 166 4.34 9.29 -4.38
C LYS A 166 4.95 9.67 -3.03
N LYS A 167 6.28 9.71 -2.91
CA LYS A 167 6.95 10.26 -1.72
C LYS A 167 6.66 11.75 -1.58
N THR A 168 6.79 12.50 -2.68
CA THR A 168 6.55 13.96 -2.73
C THR A 168 5.11 14.29 -2.36
N LYS A 169 4.12 13.64 -2.99
CA LYS A 169 2.70 13.95 -2.77
C LYS A 169 2.21 13.64 -1.34
N ASN A 170 2.76 12.61 -0.69
CA ASN A 170 2.42 12.31 0.71
C ASN A 170 3.06 13.31 1.69
N GLN A 171 4.18 13.92 1.33
CA GLN A 171 4.82 14.96 2.14
C GLN A 171 4.03 16.28 2.07
N ASP A 172 3.58 16.66 0.87
CA ASP A 172 2.78 17.87 0.66
C ASP A 172 1.38 17.75 1.31
N ASP A 173 0.70 16.60 1.16
CA ASP A 173 -0.63 16.36 1.75
C ASP A 173 -0.59 16.35 3.29
N ASN A 174 0.51 15.89 3.91
CA ASN A 174 0.67 15.92 5.36
C ASN A 174 1.00 17.32 5.87
N GLY A 175 1.83 18.08 5.14
CA GLY A 175 2.14 19.48 5.47
C GLY A 175 0.92 20.39 5.39
N ALA A 176 0.06 20.22 4.38
CA ALA A 176 -1.19 20.97 4.24
C ALA A 176 -2.17 20.68 5.40
N LYS A 177 -2.33 19.41 5.79
CA LYS A 177 -3.18 19.04 6.93
C LYS A 177 -2.69 19.59 8.26
N GLU A 178 -1.38 19.63 8.48
CA GLU A 178 -0.81 20.20 9.71
C GLU A 178 -1.02 21.72 9.77
N ALA A 179 -0.98 22.41 8.63
CA ALA A 179 -1.29 23.83 8.54
C ALA A 179 -2.78 24.12 8.82
N ASP A 180 -3.70 23.31 8.29
CA ASP A 180 -5.14 23.47 8.53
C ASP A 180 -5.51 23.26 10.00
N ILE A 181 -4.91 22.26 10.67
CA ILE A 181 -5.13 22.01 12.11
C ILE A 181 -4.61 23.19 12.96
N LYS A 182 -3.45 23.76 12.60
CA LYS A 182 -2.93 24.97 13.28
C LYS A 182 -3.84 26.18 13.07
N LEU A 183 -4.39 26.33 11.86
CA LEU A 183 -5.29 27.43 11.54
C LEU A 183 -6.62 27.31 12.29
N GLU A 184 -7.20 26.10 12.35
CA GLU A 184 -8.40 25.85 13.16
C GLU A 184 -8.14 26.16 14.64
N GLY A 185 -7.01 25.72 15.19
CA GLY A 185 -6.60 26.02 16.57
C GLY A 185 -6.58 27.53 16.87
N LEU A 186 -5.90 28.30 16.01
CA LEU A 186 -5.81 29.77 16.14
C LEU A 186 -7.19 30.46 16.03
N VAL A 187 -8.07 29.95 15.17
CA VAL A 187 -9.44 30.47 15.03
C VAL A 187 -10.26 30.18 16.29
N THR A 188 -10.13 29.00 16.89
CA THR A 188 -10.79 28.68 18.17
C THR A 188 -10.28 29.57 19.30
N ASP A 189 -8.97 29.78 19.43
CA ASP A 189 -8.39 30.63 20.48
C ASP A 189 -8.85 32.09 20.33
N THR A 190 -8.92 32.60 19.10
CA THR A 190 -9.41 33.95 18.81
C THR A 190 -10.90 34.10 19.17
N LYS A 191 -11.73 33.09 18.84
CA LYS A 191 -13.15 33.08 19.21
C LYS A 191 -13.31 33.03 20.73
N LEU A 192 -12.52 32.22 21.43
CA LEU A 192 -12.57 32.08 22.87
C LEU A 192 -12.24 33.41 23.57
N GLY A 193 -11.14 34.06 23.16
CA GLY A 193 -10.75 35.37 23.72
C GLY A 193 -11.76 36.48 23.43
N THR A 194 -12.52 36.40 22.33
CA THR A 194 -13.60 37.36 22.04
C THR A 194 -14.81 37.13 22.95
N ILE A 195 -15.19 35.87 23.18
CA ILE A 195 -16.29 35.51 24.08
C ILE A 195 -15.96 35.92 25.53
N GLU A 196 -14.72 35.69 25.96
CA GLU A 196 -14.26 36.05 27.30
C GLU A 196 -14.32 37.58 27.53
N LYS A 197 -13.91 38.38 26.54
CA LYS A 197 -14.04 39.85 26.57
C LYS A 197 -15.49 40.32 26.64
N ILE A 198 -16.40 39.69 25.89
CA ILE A 198 -17.83 40.03 25.94
C ILE A 198 -18.41 39.69 27.33
N GLY A 199 -18.04 38.54 27.89
CA GLY A 199 -18.45 38.15 29.24
C GLY A 199 -17.98 39.15 30.30
N GLN A 200 -16.73 39.58 30.24
CA GLN A 200 -16.18 40.59 31.14
C GLN A 200 -16.88 41.94 30.99
N ASN A 201 -17.10 42.44 29.77
CA ASN A 201 -17.79 43.71 29.54
C ASN A 201 -19.22 43.71 30.08
N ASN A 202 -19.94 42.60 29.91
CA ASN A 202 -21.29 42.47 30.45
C ASN A 202 -21.29 42.42 31.98
N ALA A 203 -20.33 41.70 32.59
CA ALA A 203 -20.19 41.65 34.04
C ALA A 203 -19.89 43.05 34.63
N THR A 204 -18.97 43.81 34.01
CA THR A 204 -18.67 45.19 34.45
C THR A 204 -19.87 46.13 34.29
N ASN A 205 -20.63 46.03 33.19
CA ASN A 205 -21.83 46.83 33.00
C ASN A 205 -22.92 46.51 34.05
N PHE A 206 -23.06 45.23 34.43
CA PHE A 206 -23.99 44.80 35.48
C PHE A 206 -23.56 45.28 36.87
N GLU A 207 -22.27 45.27 37.19
CA GLU A 207 -21.74 45.84 38.44
C GLU A 207 -21.94 47.35 38.50
N GLU A 208 -21.75 48.07 37.38
CA GLU A 208 -21.95 49.52 37.29
C GLU A 208 -23.42 49.92 37.44
N GLN A 209 -24.37 49.18 36.83
CA GLN A 209 -25.81 49.43 36.98
C GLN A 209 -26.34 49.13 38.39
N ASN A 210 -25.72 48.21 39.12
CA ASN A 210 -26.11 47.87 40.49
C ASN A 210 -25.29 48.61 41.55
N ASN A 211 -24.49 49.60 41.16
CA ASN A 211 -23.72 50.41 42.09
C ASN A 211 -24.67 51.30 42.94
N PRO A 212 -24.64 51.19 44.28
CA PRO A 212 -25.54 51.92 45.17
C PRO A 212 -25.51 53.45 44.97
N GLN A 213 -24.35 54.03 44.60
CA GLN A 213 -24.29 55.48 44.32
C GLN A 213 -25.04 55.87 43.05
N VAL A 214 -25.06 55.02 42.02
CA VAL A 214 -25.80 55.27 40.77
C VAL A 214 -27.30 55.11 41.01
N ILE A 215 -27.68 54.08 41.78
CA ILE A 215 -29.08 53.87 42.20
C ILE A 215 -29.60 55.06 43.00
N GLU A 216 -28.81 55.60 43.93
CA GLU A 216 -29.19 56.75 44.74
C GLU A 216 -29.44 58.01 43.89
N VAL A 217 -28.58 58.29 42.93
CA VAL A 217 -28.76 59.41 41.98
C VAL A 217 -30.02 59.22 41.11
N ILE A 218 -30.29 58.00 40.62
CA ILE A 218 -31.51 57.69 39.85
C ILE A 218 -32.77 57.89 40.71
N VAL A 219 -32.75 57.40 41.95
CA VAL A 219 -33.86 57.58 42.90
C VAL A 219 -34.07 59.06 43.18
N GLU A 220 -33.00 59.84 43.34
CA GLU A 220 -33.08 61.28 43.56
C GLU A 220 -33.67 62.01 42.35
N GLU A 221 -33.27 61.69 41.11
CA GLU A 221 -33.88 62.24 39.90
C GLU A 221 -35.37 61.91 39.78
N ILE A 222 -35.78 60.68 40.10
CA ILE A 222 -37.20 60.26 40.07
C ILE A 222 -38.01 61.04 41.12
N MET A 223 -37.50 61.16 42.35
CA MET A 223 -38.16 61.89 43.43
C MET A 223 -38.27 63.39 43.12
N VAL A 224 -37.24 63.98 42.49
CA VAL A 224 -37.25 65.37 42.03
C VAL A 224 -38.24 65.57 40.89
N HIS A 225 -38.34 64.63 39.94
CA HIS A 225 -39.31 64.69 38.85
C HIS A 225 -40.76 64.60 39.36
N GLU A 226 -41.03 63.68 40.29
CA GLU A 226 -42.34 63.53 40.94
C GLU A 226 -42.74 64.81 41.71
N ALA A 227 -41.79 65.42 42.42
CA ALA A 227 -42.00 66.69 43.12
C ALA A 227 -42.27 67.87 42.17
N ARG A 228 -41.76 67.82 40.93
CA ARG A 228 -41.96 68.86 39.91
C ARG A 228 -43.31 68.76 39.21
N ASN A 229 -44.00 67.62 39.30
CA ASN A 229 -45.27 67.39 38.61
C ASN A 229 -46.34 66.71 39.50
N PRO A 230 -46.77 67.34 40.62
CA PRO A 230 -47.62 66.73 41.64
C PRO A 230 -49.09 66.49 41.23
N SER A 231 -49.46 66.74 39.97
CA SER A 231 -50.85 66.72 39.51
C SER A 231 -51.31 65.38 38.92
N GLN A 232 -50.42 64.39 38.77
CA GLN A 232 -50.73 63.12 38.11
C GLN A 232 -51.04 61.95 39.06
N ASN A 233 -50.73 62.02 40.35
CA ASN A 233 -50.72 60.82 41.22
C ASN A 233 -51.91 60.71 42.21
N ARG A 234 -53.07 61.28 41.88
CA ARG A 234 -54.28 61.22 42.72
C ARG A 234 -55.29 60.16 42.27
N PHE A 235 -54.87 58.97 41.84
CA PHE A 235 -55.78 57.83 41.66
C PHE A 235 -54.97 56.54 41.63
N VAL A 236 -54.83 55.81 42.76
CA VAL A 236 -55.08 54.35 42.89
C VAL A 236 -54.94 54.00 44.38
N THR A 237 -56.05 53.81 45.09
CA THR A 237 -56.12 53.07 46.35
C THR A 237 -57.25 52.06 46.23
N TYR A 238 -56.91 50.78 46.13
CA TYR A 238 -57.76 49.63 46.47
C TYR A 238 -56.86 48.51 47.00
#